data_AF-A0A371J5E6-F1
#
_entry.id   AF-A0A371J5E6-F1
#
_cell.length_a   1.000
_cell.length_b   1.000
_cell.length_c   1.000
_cell.angle_alpha   90.00
_cell.angle_beta   90.00
_cell.angle_gamma   90.00
#
_symmetry.space_group_name_H-M   'P 1'
#
loop_
_entity.id
_entity.type
_entity.pdbx_description
1 polymer ?
#
loop_
_entity_poly.entity_id
_entity_poly.type
_entity_poly.pdbx_seq_one_letter_code
_entity_poly.pdbx_strand_id
1 'polypeptide(L)'
;MCYWRHKIEHIGLACDAPMDICMTFNNTANSLIKYDFAKRIDASECKELLHQAYESNLVQCGENVREGVNFICNCCGCCCEAMLAAKKFGNMHPVQTISFIPNIDSNTCVKCEQCIKACPIGAINKVLKDDYVVIKVDEERCLGCGVCVRNCHKNSIILLKRKEKIITPSSSVYRAVLMAIEKGQLQNLIFDNEALSSHRAMAAILSSILKLSPAKKLMTSDQLKSVYLDKLLSVKK
;
A
#
# COMPACT_ATOMS: atom_id res chain seq x y z
N MET A 1 7.24 11.95 11.68
CA MET A 1 5.86 12.07 12.18
C MET A 1 4.83 11.30 11.33
N CYS A 2 3.84 10.69 11.98
CA CYS A 2 2.65 10.12 11.36
C CYS A 2 1.59 11.20 11.14
N TYR A 3 1.40 11.62 9.88
CA TYR A 3 0.45 12.67 9.51
C TYR A 3 -0.97 12.44 10.06
N TRP A 4 -1.50 11.22 9.92
CA TRP A 4 -2.87 10.92 10.34
C TRP A 4 -3.05 10.96 11.85
N ARG A 5 -2.06 10.50 12.61
CA ARG A 5 -2.14 10.56 14.08
C ARG A 5 -2.08 12.00 14.56
N HIS A 6 -1.18 12.80 13.99
CA HIS A 6 -1.08 14.24 14.27
C HIS A 6 -2.38 14.98 13.91
N LYS A 7 -3.01 14.66 12.76
CA LYS A 7 -4.32 15.22 12.41
C LYS A 7 -5.38 14.95 13.48
N ILE A 8 -5.44 13.72 13.99
CA ILE A 8 -6.43 13.29 14.98
C ILE A 8 -6.08 13.81 16.40
N GLU A 9 -4.81 14.10 16.66
CA GLU A 9 -4.35 14.73 17.90
C GLU A 9 -4.95 16.12 18.11
N HIS A 10 -5.10 16.91 17.03
CA HIS A 10 -5.74 18.23 17.10
C HIS A 10 -7.19 18.22 17.56
N ILE A 11 -7.85 17.05 17.58
CA ILE A 11 -9.21 16.88 18.13
C ILE A 11 -9.23 16.02 19.41
N GLY A 12 -8.07 15.74 20.00
CA GLY A 12 -7.95 15.02 21.27
C GLY A 12 -8.26 13.52 21.22
N LEU A 13 -8.24 12.90 20.04
CA LEU A 13 -8.64 11.49 19.84
C LEU A 13 -7.50 10.61 19.31
N ALA A 14 -6.25 11.09 19.33
CA ALA A 14 -5.12 10.31 18.86
C ALA A 14 -4.87 9.09 19.77
N CYS A 15 -4.43 7.98 19.18
CA CYS A 15 -4.01 6.82 19.95
C CYS A 15 -2.56 6.97 20.45
N ASP A 16 -2.17 6.13 21.40
CA ASP A 16 -0.85 6.18 22.04
C ASP A 16 0.29 5.59 21.18
N ALA A 17 0.01 5.20 19.94
CA ALA A 17 1.03 4.63 19.08
C ALA A 17 2.08 5.70 18.68
N PRO A 18 3.35 5.31 18.48
CA PRO A 18 4.46 6.27 18.37
C PRO A 18 4.29 7.27 17.22
N MET A 19 4.44 8.56 17.50
CA MET A 19 4.23 9.63 16.52
C MET A 19 5.32 9.67 15.44
N ASP A 20 6.60 9.65 15.83
CA ASP A 20 7.74 9.77 14.92
C ASP A 20 8.26 8.43 14.42
N ILE A 21 7.40 7.73 13.67
CA ILE A 21 7.66 6.36 13.23
C ILE A 21 7.57 6.14 11.72
N CYS A 22 6.91 7.04 10.98
CA CYS A 22 6.83 6.94 9.52
C CYS A 22 8.13 7.43 8.87
N MET A 23 8.55 6.74 7.81
CA MET A 23 9.81 6.97 7.11
C MET A 23 9.56 7.48 5.69
N THR A 24 10.44 8.34 5.22
CA THR A 24 10.50 8.82 3.85
C THR A 24 11.91 8.63 3.30
N PHE A 25 12.04 8.42 1.99
CA PHE A 25 13.30 8.09 1.32
C PHE A 25 13.54 8.99 0.09
N ASN A 26 14.74 8.86 -0.48
CA ASN A 26 15.15 9.49 -1.73
C ASN A 26 15.01 11.03 -1.72
N ASN A 27 14.74 11.62 -2.89
CA ASN A 27 14.61 13.08 -3.04
C ASN A 27 13.48 13.66 -2.18
N THR A 28 12.42 12.89 -1.92
CA THR A 28 11.33 13.31 -1.02
C THR A 28 11.86 13.53 0.39
N ALA A 29 12.66 12.61 0.92
CA ALA A 29 13.32 12.78 2.22
C ALA A 29 14.25 13.98 2.25
N ASN A 30 15.11 14.13 1.23
CA ASN A 30 16.04 15.27 1.15
C ASN A 30 15.29 16.61 1.16
N SER A 31 14.19 16.71 0.43
CA SER A 31 13.37 17.92 0.41
C SER A 31 12.72 18.19 1.76
N LEU A 32 12.16 17.17 2.42
CA LEU A 32 11.51 17.32 3.73
C LEU A 32 12.52 17.69 4.82
N ILE A 33 13.73 17.13 4.78
CA ILE A 33 14.82 17.48 5.70
C ILE A 33 15.26 18.93 5.48
N LYS A 34 15.39 19.37 4.22
CA LYS A 34 15.81 20.74 3.89
C LYS A 34 14.91 21.82 4.47
N TYR A 35 13.60 21.54 4.59
CA TYR A 35 12.60 22.48 5.11
C TYR A 35 12.12 22.10 6.53
N ASP A 36 12.92 21.33 7.28
CA ASP A 36 12.68 20.99 8.68
C ASP A 36 11.35 20.25 8.98
N PHE A 37 10.81 19.54 7.98
CA PHE A 37 9.64 18.66 8.14
C PHE A 37 10.01 17.22 8.51
N ALA A 38 11.28 16.84 8.37
CA ALA A 38 11.77 15.52 8.71
C ALA A 38 13.19 15.58 9.27
N LYS A 39 13.52 14.67 10.19
CA LYS A 39 14.90 14.45 10.65
C LYS A 39 15.58 13.36 9.82
N ARG A 40 16.89 13.49 9.64
CA ARG A 40 17.72 12.42 9.09
C ARG A 40 17.98 11.38 10.19
N ILE A 41 17.86 10.11 9.82
CA ILE A 41 18.13 8.96 10.69
C ILE A 41 18.98 7.95 9.92
N ASP A 42 19.69 7.08 10.65
CA ASP A 42 20.48 6.01 10.04
C ASP A 42 19.68 4.70 9.88
N ALA A 43 20.32 3.69 9.29
CA ALA A 43 19.69 2.41 9.02
C ALA A 43 19.42 1.56 10.28
N SER A 44 20.20 1.77 11.36
CA SER A 44 19.98 1.11 12.64
C SER A 44 18.72 1.67 13.30
N GLU A 45 18.63 3.00 13.40
CA GLU A 45 17.46 3.70 13.93
C GLU A 45 16.21 3.36 13.11
N CYS A 46 16.31 3.27 11.77
CA CYS A 46 15.20 2.80 10.94
C CYS A 46 14.69 1.41 11.34
N LYS A 47 15.59 0.46 11.60
CA LYS A 47 15.20 -0.91 11.99
C LYS A 47 14.56 -0.92 13.38
N GLU A 48 15.07 -0.13 14.31
CA GLU A 48 14.46 0.02 15.64
C GLU A 48 13.04 0.58 15.55
N LEU A 49 12.80 1.58 14.70
CA LEU A 49 11.45 2.09 14.44
C LEU A 49 10.52 1.05 13.81
N LEU A 50 11.03 0.20 12.91
CA LEU A 50 10.26 -0.92 12.36
C LEU A 50 9.91 -1.96 13.43
N HIS A 51 10.84 -2.26 14.35
CA HIS A 51 10.58 -3.11 15.50
C HIS A 51 9.55 -2.49 16.43
N GLN A 52 9.64 -1.20 16.73
CA GLN A 52 8.66 -0.48 17.54
C GLN A 52 7.27 -0.51 16.88
N ALA A 53 7.20 -0.38 15.55
CA ALA A 53 5.95 -0.47 14.80
C ALA A 53 5.34 -1.88 14.91
N TYR A 54 6.18 -2.90 14.80
CA TYR A 54 5.80 -4.29 14.99
C TYR A 54 5.26 -4.52 16.40
N GLU A 55 5.95 -4.01 17.44
CA GLU A 55 5.52 -4.09 18.84
C GLU A 55 4.19 -3.40 19.12
N SER A 56 3.93 -2.31 18.39
CA SER A 56 2.72 -1.50 18.52
C SER A 56 1.55 -1.97 17.65
N ASN A 57 1.62 -3.17 17.07
CA ASN A 57 0.61 -3.74 16.17
C ASN A 57 0.26 -2.84 14.97
N LEU A 58 1.24 -2.06 14.48
CA LEU A 58 1.06 -1.18 13.34
C LEU A 58 1.23 -1.96 12.02
N VAL A 59 0.40 -1.61 11.04
CA VAL A 59 0.51 -2.15 9.69
C VAL A 59 1.57 -1.37 8.93
N GLN A 60 2.61 -2.06 8.49
CA GLN A 60 3.61 -1.50 7.58
C GLN A 60 3.01 -1.38 6.17
N CYS A 61 2.93 -0.16 5.68
CA CYS A 61 2.50 0.17 4.32
C CYS A 61 3.65 0.86 3.60
N GLY A 62 3.99 0.42 2.39
CA GLY A 62 4.98 1.07 1.55
C GLY A 62 4.36 1.60 0.25
N GLU A 63 5.12 2.39 -0.48
CA GLU A 63 4.79 2.64 -1.88
C GLU A 63 4.81 1.31 -2.66
N ASN A 64 3.74 1.02 -3.40
CA ASN A 64 3.59 -0.24 -4.15
C ASN A 64 4.42 -0.23 -5.45
N VAL A 65 5.75 -0.16 -5.31
CA VAL A 65 6.75 -0.14 -6.38
C VAL A 65 7.94 -1.01 -6.00
N ARG A 66 8.64 -1.57 -6.98
CA ARG A 66 9.79 -2.46 -6.75
C ARG A 66 11.08 -1.71 -6.44
N GLU A 67 11.28 -0.57 -7.09
CA GLU A 67 12.51 0.22 -6.99
C GLU A 67 12.19 1.67 -6.64
N GLY A 68 13.04 2.28 -5.81
CA GLY A 68 12.90 3.69 -5.43
C GLY A 68 11.68 3.99 -4.56
N VAL A 69 11.31 3.08 -3.66
CA VAL A 69 10.24 3.27 -2.67
C VAL A 69 10.48 4.58 -1.89
N ASN A 70 9.51 5.49 -1.89
CA ASN A 70 9.68 6.81 -1.27
C ASN A 70 9.20 6.93 0.18
N PHE A 71 8.44 5.96 0.68
CA PHE A 71 7.97 5.99 2.07
C PHE A 71 7.64 4.59 2.61
N ILE A 72 7.71 4.49 3.94
CA ILE A 72 7.09 3.44 4.74
C ILE A 72 6.25 4.12 5.81
N CYS A 73 4.96 3.83 5.83
CA CYS A 73 4.01 4.26 6.84
C CYS A 73 3.73 3.12 7.82
N ASN A 74 3.63 3.45 9.11
CA ASN A 74 3.29 2.49 10.17
C ASN A 74 1.90 2.82 10.70
N CYS A 75 0.89 2.22 10.08
CA CYS A 75 -0.51 2.62 10.16
C CYS A 75 -1.25 1.90 11.29
N CYS A 76 -2.00 2.66 12.10
CA CYS A 76 -2.94 2.10 13.08
C CYS A 76 -4.36 2.02 12.49
N GLY A 77 -5.19 1.10 12.99
CA GLY A 77 -6.58 0.96 12.56
C GLY A 77 -7.53 2.07 13.03
N CYS A 78 -7.10 2.91 13.98
CA CYS A 78 -7.94 3.95 14.60
C CYS A 78 -7.72 5.35 14.00
N CYS A 79 -6.48 5.77 13.73
CA CYS A 79 -6.22 7.12 13.21
C CYS A 79 -5.96 7.15 11.70
N CYS A 80 -5.43 6.07 11.10
CA CYS A 80 -5.05 6.08 9.69
C CYS A 80 -6.29 6.06 8.78
N GLU A 81 -6.48 7.11 7.99
CA GLU A 81 -7.60 7.19 7.05
C GLU A 81 -7.58 6.06 6.01
N ALA A 82 -6.41 5.62 5.56
CA ALA A 82 -6.31 4.48 4.64
C ALA A 82 -6.82 3.17 5.28
N MET A 83 -6.54 2.94 6.56
CA MET A 83 -7.05 1.78 7.30
C MET A 83 -8.54 1.91 7.57
N LEU A 84 -9.01 3.10 7.95
CA LEU A 84 -10.44 3.37 8.13
C LEU A 84 -11.22 3.22 6.82
N ALA A 85 -10.64 3.65 5.70
CA ALA A 85 -11.20 3.45 4.37
C ALA A 85 -11.22 1.96 4.00
N ALA A 86 -10.15 1.21 4.25
CA ALA A 86 -10.14 -0.24 4.04
C ALA A 86 -11.17 -0.96 4.93
N LYS A 87 -11.39 -0.48 6.16
CA LYS A 87 -12.42 -0.99 7.07
C LYS A 87 -13.83 -0.72 6.53
N LYS A 88 -14.11 0.50 6.07
CA LYS A 88 -15.44 0.92 5.60
C LYS A 88 -15.77 0.45 4.18
N PHE A 89 -14.78 0.45 3.31
CA PHE A 89 -14.91 0.31 1.86
C PHE A 89 -14.04 -0.82 1.30
N GLY A 90 -13.77 -1.88 2.07
CA GLY A 90 -12.77 -2.90 1.76
C GLY A 90 -12.77 -3.42 0.32
N ASN A 91 -13.95 -3.53 -0.31
CA ASN A 91 -14.10 -4.03 -1.68
C ASN A 91 -13.53 -3.07 -2.76
N MET A 92 -13.32 -1.80 -2.44
CA MET A 92 -12.69 -0.83 -3.35
C MET A 92 -11.15 -0.89 -3.33
N HIS A 93 -10.56 -1.75 -2.49
CA HIS A 93 -9.11 -1.95 -2.37
C HIS A 93 -8.30 -0.63 -2.21
N PRO A 94 -8.67 0.27 -1.26
CA PRO A 94 -7.98 1.54 -1.08
C PRO A 94 -6.52 1.36 -0.58
N VAL A 95 -6.22 0.20 -0.01
CA VAL A 95 -4.89 -0.25 0.35
C VAL A 95 -4.66 -1.59 -0.35
N GLN A 96 -3.56 -1.71 -1.07
CA GLN A 96 -3.27 -2.92 -1.81
C GLN A 96 -3.01 -4.09 -0.86
N THR A 97 -3.58 -5.24 -1.15
CA THR A 97 -3.36 -6.49 -0.41
C THR A 97 -1.95 -7.02 -0.68
N ILE A 98 -1.37 -7.76 0.28
CA ILE A 98 -0.14 -8.49 0.03
C ILE A 98 -0.46 -9.90 -0.48
N SER A 99 0.54 -10.61 -1.01
CA SER A 99 0.37 -11.98 -1.54
C SER A 99 0.18 -13.06 -0.47
N PHE A 100 -0.21 -12.69 0.75
CA PHE A 100 -0.42 -13.60 1.87
C PHE A 100 -1.80 -13.37 2.51
N ILE A 101 -2.32 -14.43 3.13
CA ILE A 101 -3.59 -14.41 3.85
C ILE A 101 -3.48 -15.28 5.11
N PRO A 102 -4.00 -14.83 6.26
CA PRO A 102 -4.01 -15.64 7.46
C PRO A 102 -4.94 -16.85 7.31
N ASN A 103 -4.44 -18.01 7.70
CA ASN A 103 -5.18 -19.26 7.84
C ASN A 103 -5.21 -19.63 9.32
N ILE A 104 -6.41 -19.93 9.83
CA ILE A 104 -6.65 -20.24 11.24
C ILE A 104 -6.87 -21.74 11.37
N ASP A 105 -6.04 -22.42 12.14
CA ASP A 105 -6.21 -23.83 12.48
C ASP A 105 -7.30 -24.00 13.53
N SER A 106 -8.41 -24.64 13.13
CA SER A 106 -9.57 -24.87 13.99
C SER A 106 -9.29 -25.83 15.16
N ASN A 107 -8.27 -26.69 15.05
CA ASN A 107 -7.97 -27.70 16.06
C ASN A 107 -7.25 -27.10 17.27
N THR A 108 -6.41 -26.09 17.05
CA THR A 108 -5.64 -25.41 18.10
C THR A 108 -6.26 -24.10 18.55
N CYS A 109 -7.13 -23.49 17.73
CA CYS A 109 -7.77 -22.22 18.04
C CYS A 109 -8.76 -22.32 19.20
N VAL A 110 -8.47 -21.60 20.27
CA VAL A 110 -9.33 -21.51 21.48
C VAL A 110 -10.41 -20.44 21.40
N LYS A 111 -10.57 -19.78 20.24
CA LYS A 111 -11.65 -18.80 19.98
C LYS A 111 -11.67 -17.64 20.99
N CYS A 112 -10.49 -17.19 21.45
CA CYS A 112 -10.34 -16.08 22.41
C CYS A 112 -10.59 -14.68 21.83
N GLU A 113 -10.91 -14.58 20.53
CA GLU A 113 -11.28 -13.34 19.83
C GLU A 113 -10.18 -12.26 19.76
N GLN A 114 -8.95 -12.53 20.22
CA GLN A 114 -7.87 -11.55 20.20
C GLN A 114 -7.49 -11.12 18.77
N CYS A 115 -7.52 -12.05 17.81
CA CYS A 115 -7.27 -11.74 16.40
C CYS A 115 -8.37 -10.82 15.80
N ILE A 116 -9.61 -10.91 16.28
CA ILE A 116 -10.71 -10.02 15.87
C ILE A 116 -10.40 -8.60 16.34
N LYS A 117 -10.09 -8.43 17.64
CA LYS A 117 -9.79 -7.12 18.24
C LYS A 117 -8.54 -6.49 17.63
N ALA A 118 -7.53 -7.30 17.32
CA ALA A 118 -6.27 -6.84 16.75
C ALA A 118 -6.37 -6.44 15.26
N CYS A 119 -7.41 -6.88 14.53
CA CYS A 119 -7.50 -6.64 13.10
C CYS A 119 -7.76 -5.14 12.80
N PRO A 120 -6.82 -4.41 12.18
CA PRO A 120 -6.93 -2.95 12.01
C PRO A 120 -8.08 -2.55 11.07
N ILE A 121 -8.48 -3.46 10.18
CA ILE A 121 -9.55 -3.24 9.21
C ILE A 121 -10.81 -4.08 9.47
N GLY A 122 -10.85 -4.85 10.56
CA GLY A 122 -12.01 -5.68 10.91
C GLY A 122 -12.35 -6.77 9.90
N ALA A 123 -11.35 -7.42 9.30
CA ALA A 123 -11.53 -8.51 8.33
C ALA A 123 -11.62 -9.90 8.98
N ILE A 124 -11.67 -10.01 10.32
CA ILE A 124 -11.78 -11.29 11.03
C ILE A 124 -13.05 -11.24 11.88
N ASN A 125 -13.90 -12.24 11.74
CA ASN A 125 -15.21 -12.28 12.38
C ASN A 125 -15.48 -13.64 13.03
N LYS A 126 -16.40 -13.63 14.00
CA LYS A 126 -16.98 -14.82 14.59
C LYS A 126 -18.21 -15.23 13.75
N VAL A 127 -18.26 -16.48 13.33
CA VAL A 127 -19.34 -17.02 12.49
C VAL A 127 -19.88 -18.29 13.16
N LEU A 128 -21.20 -18.47 13.14
CA LEU A 128 -21.84 -19.72 13.54
C LEU A 128 -21.86 -20.68 12.35
N LYS A 129 -21.36 -21.90 12.57
CA LYS A 129 -21.38 -22.98 11.59
C LYS A 129 -21.79 -24.27 12.30
N ASP A 130 -22.93 -24.83 11.90
CA ASP A 130 -23.46 -26.10 12.41
C ASP A 130 -23.53 -26.14 13.96
N ASP A 131 -24.07 -25.07 14.57
CA ASP A 131 -24.14 -24.83 16.03
C ASP A 131 -22.80 -24.61 16.76
N TYR A 132 -21.68 -24.58 16.04
CA TYR A 132 -20.38 -24.24 16.58
C TYR A 132 -19.91 -22.85 16.14
N VAL A 133 -19.32 -22.13 17.08
CA VAL A 133 -18.60 -20.89 16.80
C VAL A 133 -17.28 -21.20 16.09
N VAL A 134 -17.02 -20.54 14.97
CA VAL A 134 -15.71 -20.52 14.30
C VAL A 134 -15.24 -19.08 14.07
N ILE A 135 -13.91 -18.89 14.04
CA ILE A 135 -13.30 -17.62 13.64
C ILE A 135 -12.99 -17.70 12.16
N LYS A 136 -13.51 -16.75 11.37
CA LYS A 136 -13.36 -16.71 9.91
C LYS A 136 -12.73 -15.41 9.46
N VAL A 137 -11.84 -15.51 8.48
CA VAL A 137 -11.23 -14.36 7.79
C VAL A 137 -12.09 -14.04 6.56
N ASP A 138 -12.42 -12.77 6.38
CA ASP A 138 -12.97 -12.22 5.16
C ASP A 138 -11.84 -12.05 4.14
N GLU A 139 -11.77 -12.95 3.15
CA GLU A 139 -10.64 -13.02 2.24
C GLU A 139 -10.54 -11.84 1.26
N GLU A 140 -11.69 -11.24 0.92
CA GLU A 140 -11.80 -10.10 0.01
C GLU A 140 -11.33 -8.82 0.71
N ARG A 141 -11.66 -8.65 1.99
CA ARG A 141 -11.26 -7.45 2.74
C ARG A 141 -9.86 -7.55 3.33
N CYS A 142 -9.38 -8.76 3.62
CA CYS A 142 -8.13 -8.94 4.36
C CYS A 142 -6.90 -8.42 3.60
N LEU A 143 -6.17 -7.45 4.18
CA LEU A 143 -4.92 -6.93 3.60
C LEU A 143 -3.77 -7.95 3.62
N GLY A 144 -3.82 -8.95 4.50
CA GLY A 144 -2.72 -9.89 4.72
C GLY A 144 -1.63 -9.38 5.68
N CYS A 145 -1.86 -8.27 6.39
CA CYS A 145 -0.86 -7.57 7.22
C CYS A 145 -0.20 -8.37 8.36
N GLY A 146 -0.69 -9.56 8.70
CA GLY A 146 -0.07 -10.43 9.71
C GLY A 146 -0.23 -10.01 11.18
N VAL A 147 -0.85 -8.87 11.50
CA VAL A 147 -1.07 -8.42 12.90
C VAL A 147 -1.81 -9.49 13.75
N CYS A 148 -2.75 -10.21 13.15
CA CYS A 148 -3.47 -11.29 13.82
C CYS A 148 -2.59 -12.48 14.22
N VAL A 149 -1.54 -12.79 13.44
CA VAL A 149 -0.62 -13.91 13.70
C VAL A 149 0.14 -13.67 15.00
N ARG A 150 0.72 -12.47 15.12
CA ARG A 150 1.45 -12.01 16.31
C ARG A 150 0.58 -12.08 17.57
N ASN A 151 -0.69 -11.67 17.45
CA ASN A 151 -1.58 -11.59 18.61
C ASN A 151 -2.23 -12.95 18.96
N CYS A 152 -1.90 -14.03 18.26
CA CYS A 152 -2.37 -15.37 18.57
C CYS A 152 -1.42 -16.07 19.55
N HIS A 153 -1.68 -16.00 20.84
CA HIS A 153 -0.86 -16.66 21.87
C HIS A 153 -0.86 -18.21 21.79
N LYS A 154 -1.75 -18.82 20.99
CA LYS A 154 -1.75 -20.26 20.70
C LYS A 154 -0.99 -20.62 19.43
N ASN A 155 -0.48 -19.63 18.68
CA ASN A 155 0.16 -19.81 17.38
C ASN A 155 -0.72 -20.58 16.36
N SER A 156 -2.05 -20.45 16.48
CA SER A 156 -3.03 -21.13 15.62
C SER A 156 -3.25 -20.43 14.27
N ILE A 157 -2.50 -19.36 13.98
CA ILE A 157 -2.66 -18.58 12.75
C ILE A 157 -1.34 -18.56 12.00
N ILE A 158 -1.35 -18.94 10.73
CA ILE A 158 -0.19 -18.88 9.83
C ILE A 158 -0.52 -18.07 8.58
N LEU A 159 0.48 -17.47 7.94
CA LEU A 159 0.29 -16.80 6.65
C LEU A 159 0.50 -17.80 5.52
N LEU A 160 -0.53 -18.00 4.71
CA LEU A 160 -0.47 -18.77 3.48
C LEU A 160 -0.39 -17.83 2.28
N LYS A 161 0.25 -18.28 1.20
CA LYS A 161 0.35 -17.52 -0.04
C LYS A 161 -1.01 -17.50 -0.76
N ARG A 162 -1.45 -16.33 -1.20
CA ARG A 162 -2.64 -16.17 -2.07
C ARG A 162 -2.39 -16.84 -3.43
N LYS A 163 -3.45 -17.33 -4.06
CA LYS A 163 -3.39 -17.92 -5.41
C LYS A 163 -3.00 -16.88 -6.46
N GLU A 164 -3.52 -15.67 -6.32
CA GLU A 164 -3.25 -14.56 -7.23
C GLU A 164 -1.88 -13.95 -6.98
N LYS A 165 -1.12 -13.74 -8.07
CA LYS A 165 0.15 -13.02 -8.03
C LYS A 165 -0.10 -11.54 -8.30
N ILE A 166 0.22 -10.70 -7.32
CA ILE A 166 0.18 -9.24 -7.49
C ILE A 166 1.48 -8.82 -8.16
N ILE A 167 1.38 -8.28 -9.38
CA ILE A 167 2.54 -7.76 -10.12
C ILE A 167 2.76 -6.31 -9.70
N THR A 168 3.80 -6.08 -8.91
CA THR A 168 4.16 -4.74 -8.46
C THR A 168 4.84 -3.94 -9.59
N PRO A 169 4.39 -2.70 -9.87
CA PRO A 169 5.06 -1.75 -10.77
C PRO A 169 6.55 -1.61 -10.50
N SER A 170 7.35 -1.41 -11.55
CA SER A 170 8.81 -1.27 -11.40
C SER A 170 9.21 0.00 -10.64
N SER A 171 8.57 1.13 -10.93
CA SER A 171 8.85 2.43 -10.32
C SER A 171 7.60 3.28 -10.14
N SER A 172 7.72 4.38 -9.38
CA SER A 172 6.62 5.35 -9.17
C SER A 172 6.11 5.95 -10.47
N VAL A 173 7.02 6.25 -11.42
CA VAL A 173 6.64 6.78 -12.75
C VAL A 173 5.85 5.73 -13.53
N TYR A 174 6.35 4.49 -13.57
CA TYR A 174 5.65 3.41 -14.27
C TYR A 174 4.25 3.17 -13.69
N ARG A 175 4.13 3.20 -12.35
CA ARG A 175 2.84 3.11 -11.65
C ARG A 175 1.91 4.26 -12.02
N ALA A 176 2.38 5.51 -11.99
CA ALA A 176 1.58 6.68 -12.31
C ALA A 176 1.09 6.66 -13.77
N VAL A 177 1.96 6.29 -14.72
CA VAL A 177 1.61 6.14 -16.14
C VAL A 177 0.55 5.04 -16.33
N LEU A 178 0.74 3.88 -15.71
CA LEU A 178 -0.22 2.78 -15.80
C LEU A 178 -1.60 3.19 -15.25
N MET A 179 -1.63 3.84 -14.08
CA MET A 179 -2.87 4.33 -13.47
C MET A 179 -3.55 5.40 -14.34
N ALA A 180 -2.79 6.30 -14.95
CA ALA A 180 -3.34 7.32 -15.84
C ALA A 180 -3.97 6.69 -17.09
N ILE A 181 -3.31 5.71 -17.70
CA ILE A 181 -3.86 4.97 -18.85
C ILE A 181 -5.14 4.22 -18.46
N GLU A 182 -5.14 3.53 -17.32
CA GLU A 182 -6.31 2.78 -16.85
C GLU A 182 -7.53 3.65 -16.57
N LYS A 183 -7.29 4.90 -16.17
CA LYS A 183 -8.36 5.87 -15.89
C LYS A 183 -8.74 6.76 -17.07
N GLY A 184 -8.09 6.61 -18.22
CA GLY A 184 -8.33 7.51 -19.36
C GLY A 184 -7.80 8.93 -19.13
N GLN A 185 -6.78 9.10 -18.28
CA GLN A 185 -6.23 10.37 -17.83
C GLN A 185 -4.78 10.58 -18.27
N LEU A 186 -4.29 9.86 -19.29
CA LEU A 186 -2.91 9.99 -19.74
C LEU A 186 -2.59 11.41 -20.24
N GLN A 187 -3.54 12.04 -20.93
CA GLN A 187 -3.40 13.43 -21.37
C GLN A 187 -3.21 14.38 -20.18
N ASN A 188 -3.99 14.24 -19.10
CA ASN A 188 -3.84 15.07 -17.89
C ASN A 188 -2.47 14.86 -17.23
N LEU A 189 -1.97 13.61 -17.21
CA LEU A 189 -0.64 13.32 -16.68
C LEU A 189 0.46 14.10 -17.44
N ILE A 190 0.31 14.25 -18.76
CA ILE A 190 1.31 14.90 -19.63
C ILE A 190 1.14 16.42 -19.66
N PHE A 191 -0.07 16.92 -19.86
CA PHE A 191 -0.33 18.33 -20.12
C PHE A 191 -0.54 19.13 -18.83
N ASP A 192 -1.36 18.63 -17.89
CA ASP A 192 -1.71 19.40 -16.67
C ASP A 192 -0.54 19.48 -15.67
N ASN A 193 0.38 18.52 -15.72
CA ASN A 193 1.62 18.57 -14.92
C ASN A 193 2.79 19.22 -15.67
N GLU A 194 2.52 19.88 -16.80
CA GLU A 194 3.52 20.50 -17.67
C GLU A 194 4.69 19.57 -18.01
N ALA A 195 4.45 18.25 -18.13
CA ALA A 195 5.52 17.27 -18.28
C ALA A 195 6.34 17.52 -19.57
N LEU A 196 5.72 18.12 -20.59
CA LEU A 196 6.37 18.57 -21.83
C LEU A 196 7.46 19.62 -21.61
N SER A 197 7.40 20.41 -20.54
CA SER A 197 8.43 21.39 -20.18
C SER A 197 9.75 20.75 -19.71
N SER A 198 9.72 19.45 -19.40
CA SER A 198 10.86 18.70 -18.89
C SER A 198 11.15 17.48 -19.76
N HIS A 199 12.22 17.54 -20.54
CA HIS A 199 12.70 16.41 -21.34
C HIS A 199 12.91 15.15 -20.49
N ARG A 200 13.35 15.30 -19.24
CA ARG A 200 13.53 14.18 -18.30
C ARG A 200 12.19 13.55 -17.91
N ALA A 201 11.17 14.37 -17.64
CA ALA A 201 9.84 13.87 -17.30
C ALA A 201 9.22 13.11 -18.48
N MET A 202 9.25 13.70 -19.68
CA MET A 202 8.72 13.01 -20.87
C MET A 202 9.49 11.75 -21.23
N ALA A 203 10.83 11.77 -21.13
CA ALA A 203 11.62 10.56 -21.35
C ALA A 203 11.22 9.43 -20.39
N ALA A 204 10.96 9.75 -19.12
CA ALA A 204 10.52 8.76 -18.12
C ALA A 204 9.10 8.22 -18.41
N ILE A 205 8.17 9.09 -18.83
CA ILE A 205 6.81 8.71 -19.23
C ILE A 205 6.84 7.80 -20.45
N LEU A 206 7.49 8.23 -21.54
CA LEU A 206 7.60 7.45 -22.78
C LEU A 206 8.32 6.12 -22.55
N SER A 207 9.41 6.11 -21.79
CA SER A 207 10.11 4.88 -21.43
C SER A 207 9.22 3.90 -20.66
N SER A 208 8.30 4.41 -19.85
CA SER A 208 7.32 3.58 -19.14
C SER A 208 6.29 3.00 -20.11
N ILE A 209 5.76 3.82 -21.01
CA ILE A 209 4.81 3.40 -22.07
C ILE A 209 5.40 2.30 -22.95
N LEU A 210 6.66 2.45 -23.36
CA LEU A 210 7.34 1.46 -24.22
C LEU A 210 7.53 0.09 -23.55
N LYS A 211 7.54 0.03 -22.22
CA LYS A 211 7.66 -1.21 -21.43
C LYS A 211 6.30 -1.87 -21.13
N LEU A 212 5.19 -1.24 -21.50
CA LEU A 212 3.84 -1.78 -21.27
C LEU A 212 3.53 -2.99 -22.15
N SER A 213 2.53 -3.77 -21.73
CA SER A 213 1.97 -4.86 -22.53
C SER A 213 1.29 -4.33 -23.81
N PRO A 214 1.15 -5.16 -24.87
CA PRO A 214 0.54 -4.72 -26.13
C PRO A 214 -0.85 -4.11 -25.96
N ALA A 215 -1.70 -4.68 -25.11
CA ALA A 215 -3.04 -4.15 -24.83
C ALA A 215 -2.99 -2.74 -24.22
N LYS A 216 -2.08 -2.49 -23.27
CA LYS A 216 -1.94 -1.18 -22.63
C LYS A 216 -1.33 -0.14 -23.58
N LYS A 217 -0.45 -0.56 -24.49
CA LYS A 217 0.07 0.31 -25.56
C LYS A 217 -1.04 0.77 -26.51
N LEU A 218 -1.95 -0.14 -26.88
CA LEU A 218 -3.11 0.21 -27.69
C LEU A 218 -4.01 1.25 -26.98
N MET A 219 -4.33 1.04 -25.70
CA MET A 219 -5.07 2.02 -24.89
C MET A 219 -4.38 3.39 -24.83
N THR A 220 -3.05 3.41 -24.87
CA THR A 220 -2.24 4.65 -24.88
C THR A 220 -2.41 5.38 -26.22
N SER A 221 -2.32 4.65 -27.34
CA SER A 221 -2.59 5.19 -28.68
C SER A 221 -4.01 5.74 -28.79
N ASP A 222 -5.01 5.04 -28.28
CA ASP A 222 -6.41 5.48 -28.33
C ASP A 222 -6.65 6.80 -27.57
N GLN A 223 -5.95 7.02 -26.45
CA GLN A 223 -6.07 8.24 -25.64
C GLN A 223 -5.35 9.44 -26.26
N LEU A 224 -4.12 9.25 -26.76
CA LEU A 224 -3.30 10.35 -27.25
C LEU A 224 -3.46 10.64 -28.75
N LYS A 225 -3.91 9.65 -29.53
CA LYS A 225 -4.11 9.74 -30.99
C LYS A 225 -2.96 10.44 -31.72
N SER A 226 -1.73 10.10 -31.32
CA SER A 226 -0.51 10.77 -31.75
C SER A 226 0.25 9.93 -32.77
N VAL A 227 0.43 10.48 -33.97
CA VAL A 227 1.23 9.86 -35.06
C VAL A 227 2.65 9.54 -34.59
N TYR A 228 3.25 10.42 -33.79
CA TYR A 228 4.58 10.21 -33.23
C TYR A 228 4.62 8.99 -32.30
N LEU A 229 3.64 8.88 -31.41
CA LEU A 229 3.55 7.76 -30.49
C LEU A 229 3.27 6.44 -31.22
N ASP A 230 2.37 6.43 -32.19
CA ASP A 230 2.08 5.24 -33.00
C ASP A 230 3.34 4.77 -33.75
N LYS A 231 4.13 5.72 -34.25
CA LYS A 231 5.43 5.40 -34.86
C LYS A 231 6.38 4.78 -33.84
N LEU A 232 6.51 5.34 -32.63
CA LEU A 232 7.35 4.77 -31.57
C LEU A 232 6.91 3.37 -31.14
N LEU A 233 5.60 3.12 -31.05
CA LEU A 233 5.04 1.84 -30.61
C LEU A 233 5.14 0.75 -31.68
N SER A 234 5.15 1.12 -32.97
CA SER A 234 5.30 0.20 -34.10
C SER A 234 6.74 -0.24 -34.36
N VAL A 235 7.75 0.47 -33.82
CA VAL A 235 9.15 0.04 -33.89
C VAL A 235 9.34 -1.19 -33.01
N LYS A 236 9.30 -2.37 -33.64
CA LYS A 236 9.64 -3.64 -32.99
C LYS A 236 11.08 -3.57 -32.45
N LYS A 237 11.25 -3.98 -31.18
CA LYS A 237 12.50 -4.59 -30.72
C LYS A 237 12.45 -6.08 -31.01
#